data_AF-A0AAD7F4C4-F1
#
_entry.id   AF-A0AAD7F4C4-F1
#
_cell.length_a   1.000
_cell.length_b   1.000
_cell.length_c   1.000
_cell.angle_alpha   90.00
_cell.angle_beta   90.00
_cell.angle_gamma   90.00
#
_symmetry.space_group_name_H-M   'P 1'
#
loop_
_entity.id
_entity.type
_entity.pdbx_description
1 polymer ?
#
loop_
_entity_poly.entity_id
_entity_poly.type
_entity_poly.pdbx_seq_one_letter_code
_entity_poly.pdbx_strand_id
1 'polypeptide(L)'
;MDTEASAAETDTKVEDWEDLKELFGRAAEQYESDDVNEALPLLRGVIHECHRFLLLYEDPSVLFATDPNRRRSKSPEPISISPSNTQPRTRKKCKCKESPTAFHAIMGTALFLMGNYIAQDTSLALPDEPNTGITYWLAALDVFETGENLPSRTSPRGCEAPEDWRMAIVWGRTLLAVADEALSLALERERSTTPLSPLAPEPKWPSPAASPFAAIAMRRPPASRRITLATAAPHELLLLAMDQFTRGIFHMPHPAHAADDAPMDAAARPFSRATELFTIAREVLALAERLRDVAERTRWATWADSVLQQMDMEGDTTRTEWRGPVTRTRGRCWLIVGTAGMEEIETRAEESGWDEVLDTEEADEAREGLTRAVEFFDRAAQSAKSEVDADEGGDDELRAFLAEALLTLANLTKDEDKREELYRRAQLFGGDELEGMDMDDE
;
A
#
# COMPACT_ATOMS: atom_id res chain seq x y z
N MET A 1 -15.30 -14.08 -47.13
CA MET A 1 -15.05 -15.27 -46.30
C MET A 1 -13.87 -15.06 -45.35
N ASP A 2 -12.61 -14.90 -45.80
CA ASP A 2 -11.47 -14.69 -44.87
C ASP A 2 -11.55 -13.40 -44.03
N THR A 3 -12.19 -12.35 -44.55
CA THR A 3 -12.34 -11.06 -43.87
C THR A 3 -13.45 -11.06 -42.82
N GLU A 4 -14.50 -11.87 -43.01
CA GLU A 4 -15.62 -12.00 -42.06
C GLU A 4 -15.23 -12.91 -40.89
N ALA A 5 -14.49 -14.00 -41.15
CA ALA A 5 -13.96 -14.86 -40.09
C ALA A 5 -12.94 -14.12 -39.22
N SER A 6 -12.05 -13.31 -39.83
CA SER A 6 -11.10 -12.48 -39.08
C SER A 6 -11.77 -11.35 -38.28
N ALA A 7 -12.90 -10.81 -38.76
CA ALA A 7 -13.65 -9.80 -38.03
C ALA A 7 -14.38 -10.42 -36.83
N ALA A 8 -15.06 -11.56 -37.02
CA ALA A 8 -15.73 -12.30 -35.95
C ALA A 8 -14.76 -12.77 -34.85
N GLU A 9 -13.58 -13.27 -35.23
CA GLU A 9 -12.54 -13.67 -34.26
C GLU A 9 -11.93 -12.47 -33.51
N THR A 10 -11.96 -11.27 -34.09
CA THR A 10 -11.53 -10.05 -33.39
C THR A 10 -12.60 -9.54 -32.43
N ASP A 11 -13.87 -9.68 -32.81
CA ASP A 11 -15.03 -9.30 -31.98
C ASP A 11 -15.08 -10.13 -30.69
N THR A 12 -14.99 -11.47 -30.82
CA THR A 12 -14.97 -12.39 -29.66
C THR A 12 -13.81 -12.12 -28.70
N LYS A 13 -12.65 -11.67 -29.21
CA LYS A 13 -11.49 -11.36 -28.36
C LYS A 13 -11.64 -10.05 -27.57
N VAL A 14 -12.40 -9.10 -28.10
CA VAL A 14 -12.72 -7.84 -27.41
C VAL A 14 -13.82 -8.08 -26.39
N GLU A 15 -14.82 -8.89 -26.72
CA GLU A 15 -15.86 -9.33 -25.78
C GLU A 15 -15.27 -10.06 -24.57
N ASP A 16 -14.40 -11.05 -24.79
CA ASP A 16 -13.68 -11.76 -23.71
C ASP A 16 -12.95 -10.80 -22.74
N TRP A 17 -12.41 -9.70 -23.26
CA TRP A 17 -11.70 -8.69 -22.45
C TRP A 17 -12.67 -7.82 -21.65
N GLU A 18 -13.77 -7.39 -22.25
CA GLU A 18 -14.79 -6.59 -21.57
C GLU A 18 -15.48 -7.43 -20.47
N ASP A 19 -15.75 -8.71 -20.73
CA ASP A 19 -16.30 -9.66 -19.75
C ASP A 19 -15.36 -9.86 -18.54
N LEU A 20 -14.04 -9.97 -18.78
CA LEU A 20 -13.05 -10.04 -17.71
C LEU A 20 -13.07 -8.78 -16.83
N LYS A 21 -13.19 -7.59 -17.43
CA LYS A 21 -13.29 -6.33 -16.68
C LYS A 21 -14.56 -6.26 -15.84
N GLU A 22 -15.70 -6.67 -16.40
CA GLU A 22 -16.97 -6.71 -15.65
C GLU A 22 -16.87 -7.69 -14.48
N LEU A 23 -16.33 -8.88 -14.71
CA LEU A 23 -16.13 -9.89 -13.68
C LEU A 23 -15.23 -9.36 -12.56
N PHE A 24 -14.13 -8.70 -12.90
CA PHE A 24 -13.23 -8.10 -11.93
C PHE A 24 -13.88 -6.93 -11.17
N GLY A 25 -14.62 -6.06 -11.85
CA GLY A 25 -15.36 -4.97 -11.22
C GLY A 25 -16.30 -5.47 -10.14
N ARG A 26 -17.10 -6.51 -10.46
CA ARG A 26 -17.97 -7.17 -9.49
C ARG A 26 -17.19 -7.80 -8.33
N ALA A 27 -16.07 -8.48 -8.62
CA ALA A 27 -15.23 -9.07 -7.58
C ALA A 27 -14.70 -8.02 -6.60
N ALA A 28 -14.23 -6.88 -7.11
CA ALA A 28 -13.71 -5.77 -6.31
C ALA A 28 -14.80 -5.12 -5.46
N GLU A 29 -16.00 -4.91 -6.01
CA GLU A 29 -17.14 -4.36 -5.25
C GLU A 29 -17.57 -5.26 -4.08
N GLN A 30 -17.61 -6.57 -4.29
CA GLN A 30 -17.92 -7.52 -3.21
C GLN A 30 -16.80 -7.57 -2.17
N TYR A 31 -15.54 -7.47 -2.60
CA TYR A 31 -14.40 -7.38 -1.69
C TYR A 31 -14.47 -6.12 -0.80
N GLU A 32 -14.75 -4.96 -1.39
CA GLU A 32 -14.90 -3.71 -0.62
C GLU A 32 -16.11 -3.72 0.34
N SER A 33 -17.11 -4.54 0.05
CA SER A 33 -18.30 -4.72 0.89
C SER A 33 -18.08 -5.73 2.02
N ASP A 34 -16.87 -6.30 2.12
CA ASP A 34 -16.50 -7.36 3.08
C ASP A 34 -17.38 -8.62 2.96
N ASP A 35 -17.94 -8.87 1.76
CA ASP A 35 -18.71 -10.08 1.47
C ASP A 35 -17.77 -11.17 0.94
N VAL A 36 -17.12 -11.87 1.87
CA VAL A 36 -16.18 -12.96 1.58
C VAL A 36 -16.85 -14.05 0.73
N ASN A 37 -18.13 -14.35 0.96
CA ASN A 37 -18.83 -15.47 0.30
C ASN A 37 -19.10 -15.18 -1.18
N GLU A 38 -19.38 -13.92 -1.53
CA GLU A 38 -19.60 -13.50 -2.91
C GLU A 38 -18.27 -13.12 -3.60
N ALA A 39 -17.34 -12.49 -2.89
CA ALA A 39 -16.08 -12.03 -3.45
C ALA A 39 -15.14 -13.19 -3.83
N LEU A 40 -15.01 -14.23 -2.99
CA LEU A 40 -14.06 -15.33 -3.24
C LEU A 40 -14.33 -16.10 -4.54
N PRO A 41 -15.56 -16.56 -4.83
CA PRO A 41 -15.86 -17.23 -6.10
C PRO A 41 -15.59 -16.33 -7.32
N LEU A 42 -15.87 -15.03 -7.21
CA LEU A 42 -15.60 -14.08 -8.29
C LEU A 42 -14.10 -13.89 -8.52
N LEU A 43 -13.31 -13.71 -7.45
CA LEU A 43 -11.85 -13.60 -7.52
C LEU A 43 -11.21 -14.85 -8.15
N ARG A 44 -11.67 -16.04 -7.78
CA ARG A 44 -11.26 -17.29 -8.44
C ARG A 44 -11.60 -17.27 -9.93
N GLY A 45 -12.81 -16.84 -10.28
CA GLY A 45 -13.24 -16.65 -11.67
C GLY A 45 -12.30 -15.73 -12.46
N VAL A 46 -11.94 -14.57 -11.89
CA VAL A 46 -10.98 -13.63 -12.49
C VAL A 46 -9.63 -14.29 -12.71
N ILE A 47 -9.07 -14.97 -11.70
CA ILE A 47 -7.77 -15.64 -11.81
C ILE A 47 -7.80 -16.74 -12.89
N HIS A 48 -8.87 -17.53 -12.95
CA HIS A 48 -9.05 -18.55 -13.99
C HIS A 48 -9.13 -17.95 -15.39
N GLU A 49 -9.84 -16.83 -15.55
CA GLU A 49 -9.97 -16.17 -16.83
C GLU A 49 -8.65 -15.52 -17.26
N CYS A 50 -7.95 -14.84 -16.34
CA CYS A 50 -6.59 -14.35 -16.58
C CYS A 50 -5.62 -15.48 -16.95
N HIS A 51 -5.75 -16.66 -16.32
CA HIS A 51 -4.96 -17.85 -16.68
C HIS A 51 -5.22 -18.28 -18.12
N ARG A 52 -6.49 -18.32 -18.57
CA ARG A 52 -6.84 -18.60 -19.97
C ARG A 52 -6.15 -17.61 -20.91
N PHE A 53 -6.17 -16.31 -20.60
CA PHE A 53 -5.48 -15.30 -21.39
C PHE A 53 -3.96 -15.53 -21.47
N LEU A 54 -3.30 -15.88 -20.35
CA LEU A 54 -1.86 -16.17 -20.34
C LEU A 54 -1.45 -17.38 -21.18
N LEU A 55 -2.37 -18.34 -21.37
CA LEU A 55 -2.17 -19.49 -22.24
C LEU A 55 -2.35 -19.14 -23.73
N LEU A 56 -3.22 -18.18 -24.04
CA LEU A 56 -3.53 -17.77 -25.40
C LEU A 56 -2.59 -16.69 -25.95
N TYR A 57 -2.10 -15.80 -25.07
CA TYR A 57 -1.32 -14.63 -25.45
C TYR A 57 0.01 -14.58 -24.71
N GLU A 58 1.06 -14.25 -25.46
CA GLU A 58 2.36 -13.91 -24.86
C GLU A 58 2.36 -12.53 -24.19
N ASP A 59 1.66 -11.58 -24.81
CA ASP A 59 1.39 -10.25 -24.28
C ASP A 59 -0.11 -9.96 -24.45
N PRO A 60 -0.93 -10.06 -23.38
CA PRO A 60 -2.36 -9.78 -23.46
C PRO A 60 -2.70 -8.34 -23.89
N SER A 61 -1.76 -7.39 -23.80
CA SER A 61 -2.00 -6.00 -24.21
C SER A 61 -2.30 -5.85 -25.71
N VAL A 62 -1.98 -6.85 -26.53
CA VAL A 62 -2.31 -6.86 -27.97
C VAL A 62 -3.81 -6.74 -28.25
N LEU A 63 -4.66 -7.05 -27.26
CA LEU A 63 -6.11 -7.01 -27.37
C LEU A 63 -6.68 -5.60 -27.36
N PHE A 64 -6.08 -4.69 -26.58
CA PHE A 64 -6.64 -3.36 -26.31
C PHE A 64 -5.66 -2.19 -26.54
N ALA A 65 -4.35 -2.44 -26.58
CA ALA A 65 -3.33 -1.38 -26.71
C ALA A 65 -2.99 -1.03 -28.17
N THR A 66 -3.42 -1.81 -29.17
CA THR A 66 -3.04 -1.58 -30.57
C THR A 66 -3.98 -0.61 -31.29
N ASP A 67 -3.46 0.51 -31.82
CA ASP A 67 -4.21 1.37 -32.74
C ASP A 67 -4.52 0.60 -34.05
N PRO A 68 -5.81 0.35 -34.39
CA PRO A 68 -6.18 -0.39 -35.60
C PRO A 68 -5.65 0.28 -36.89
N ASN A 69 -5.34 1.59 -36.86
CA ASN A 69 -4.82 2.31 -38.02
C ASN A 69 -3.32 2.07 -38.29
N ARG A 70 -2.55 1.59 -37.30
CA ARG A 70 -1.10 1.37 -37.45
C ARG A 70 -0.76 0.17 -38.35
N ARG A 71 -1.71 -0.75 -38.57
CA ARG A 71 -1.55 -1.89 -39.49
C ARG A 71 -1.53 -1.49 -40.98
N ARG A 72 -1.95 -0.25 -41.34
CA ARG A 72 -2.00 0.21 -42.74
C ARG A 72 -0.79 1.00 -43.23
N SER A 73 0.09 1.49 -42.36
CA SER A 73 1.31 2.19 -42.77
C SER A 73 2.44 1.21 -43.10
N LYS A 74 2.27 0.42 -44.17
CA LYS A 74 3.38 -0.23 -44.88
C LYS A 74 4.02 0.79 -45.81
N SER A 75 4.87 1.66 -45.27
CA SER A 75 5.94 2.27 -46.05
C SER A 75 7.10 2.57 -45.11
N PRO A 76 8.32 2.04 -45.36
CA PRO A 76 9.49 2.48 -44.63
C PRO A 76 9.78 3.92 -45.03
N GLU A 77 9.55 4.87 -44.12
CA GLU A 77 10.06 6.22 -44.31
C GLU A 77 11.60 6.16 -44.37
N PRO A 78 12.23 6.77 -45.38
CA PRO A 78 13.68 6.83 -45.45
C PRO A 78 14.22 7.64 -44.27
N ILE A 79 15.25 7.11 -43.62
CA ILE A 79 16.00 7.76 -42.55
C ILE A 79 16.62 9.05 -43.14
N SER A 80 15.94 10.18 -42.94
CA SER A 80 16.49 11.51 -43.27
C SER A 80 17.32 12.00 -42.08
N ILE A 81 18.63 11.84 -42.18
CA ILE A 81 19.59 12.45 -41.26
C ILE A 81 19.78 13.90 -41.73
N SER A 82 18.95 14.81 -41.24
CA SER A 82 19.19 16.25 -41.35
C SER A 82 19.48 16.82 -39.95
N PRO A 83 20.62 17.49 -39.74
CA PRO A 83 20.93 18.13 -38.47
C PRO A 83 20.40 19.56 -38.50
N SER A 84 19.29 19.81 -37.81
CA SER A 84 18.96 21.08 -37.15
C SER A 84 17.49 21.10 -36.78
N ASN A 85 17.22 21.26 -35.48
CA ASN A 85 16.40 22.32 -34.89
C ASN A 85 15.84 21.78 -33.56
N THR A 86 16.44 22.20 -32.46
CA THR A 86 16.03 21.94 -31.08
C THR A 86 14.75 22.70 -30.78
N GLN A 87 13.61 22.17 -31.24
CA GLN A 87 12.33 22.42 -30.59
C GLN A 87 11.95 21.18 -29.79
N PRO A 88 11.45 21.32 -28.54
CA PRO A 88 10.89 20.19 -27.83
C PRO A 88 9.74 19.65 -28.67
N ARG A 89 9.95 18.49 -29.31
CA ARG A 89 8.87 17.76 -29.97
C ARG A 89 7.80 17.55 -28.92
N THR A 90 6.66 18.22 -29.06
CA THR A 90 5.47 17.91 -28.27
C THR A 90 5.16 16.44 -28.55
N ARG A 91 5.49 15.58 -27.58
CA ARG A 91 5.33 14.14 -27.72
C ARG A 91 3.84 13.89 -27.91
N LYS A 92 3.47 13.21 -29.01
CA LYS A 92 2.07 12.91 -29.29
C LYS A 92 1.60 11.93 -28.21
N LYS A 93 0.64 12.34 -27.38
CA LYS A 93 -0.01 11.49 -26.35
C LYS A 93 -0.50 10.18 -26.99
N CYS A 94 -0.36 9.02 -26.33
CA CYS A 94 -0.93 7.77 -26.85
C CYS A 94 -2.45 7.93 -27.08
N LYS A 95 -2.97 7.27 -28.11
CA LYS A 95 -4.43 7.11 -28.36
C LYS A 95 -4.97 5.77 -27.85
N CYS A 96 -4.24 5.12 -26.95
CA CYS A 96 -4.60 3.84 -26.36
C CYS A 96 -5.94 3.99 -25.64
N LYS A 97 -6.92 3.10 -25.90
CA LYS A 97 -8.19 3.09 -25.15
C LYS A 97 -7.91 2.77 -23.67
N GLU A 98 -6.92 1.92 -23.43
CA GLU A 98 -6.53 1.44 -22.10
C GLU A 98 -5.01 1.39 -21.95
N SER A 99 -4.53 1.37 -20.70
CA SER A 99 -3.11 1.23 -20.40
C SER A 99 -2.62 -0.15 -20.89
N PRO A 100 -1.42 -0.26 -21.47
CA PRO A 100 -0.79 -1.56 -21.76
C PRO A 100 -0.71 -2.50 -20.55
N THR A 101 -0.70 -1.96 -19.33
CA THR A 101 -0.65 -2.72 -18.07
C THR A 101 -2.01 -3.22 -17.59
N ALA A 102 -3.13 -2.83 -18.22
CA ALA A 102 -4.48 -3.07 -17.67
C ALA A 102 -4.74 -4.55 -17.30
N PHE A 103 -4.32 -5.48 -18.15
CA PHE A 103 -4.40 -6.91 -17.85
C PHE A 103 -3.64 -7.30 -16.58
N HIS A 104 -2.40 -6.83 -16.43
CA HIS A 104 -1.55 -7.12 -15.29
C HIS A 104 -2.04 -6.43 -14.02
N ALA A 105 -2.65 -5.25 -14.15
CA ALA A 105 -3.33 -4.57 -13.05
C ALA A 105 -4.50 -5.42 -12.52
N ILE A 106 -5.36 -5.95 -13.39
CA ILE A 106 -6.48 -6.83 -12.99
C ILE A 106 -5.97 -8.11 -12.33
N MET A 107 -5.08 -8.83 -13.03
CA MET A 107 -4.60 -10.13 -12.55
C MET A 107 -3.82 -10.00 -11.25
N GLY A 108 -2.91 -9.02 -11.15
CA GLY A 108 -2.13 -8.78 -9.95
C GLY A 108 -2.99 -8.32 -8.77
N THR A 109 -4.01 -7.48 -9.03
CA THR A 109 -4.96 -7.08 -7.98
C THR A 109 -5.81 -8.24 -7.51
N ALA A 110 -6.34 -9.07 -8.41
CA ALA A 110 -7.11 -10.24 -8.01
C ALA A 110 -6.29 -11.21 -7.13
N LEU A 111 -5.01 -11.42 -7.47
CA LEU A 111 -4.09 -12.20 -6.64
C LEU A 111 -3.83 -11.53 -5.27
N PHE A 112 -3.63 -10.22 -5.23
CA PHE A 112 -3.47 -9.48 -3.98
C PHE A 112 -4.69 -9.63 -3.05
N LEU A 113 -5.89 -9.41 -3.59
CA LEU A 113 -7.15 -9.53 -2.84
C LEU A 113 -7.38 -10.96 -2.34
N MET A 114 -7.12 -11.97 -3.19
CA MET A 114 -7.16 -13.37 -2.80
C MET A 114 -6.18 -13.67 -1.66
N GLY A 115 -4.95 -13.16 -1.75
CA GLY A 115 -3.94 -13.30 -0.71
C GLY A 115 -4.39 -12.73 0.64
N ASN A 116 -5.10 -11.60 0.65
CA ASN A 116 -5.62 -11.00 1.87
C ASN A 116 -6.66 -11.89 2.56
N TYR A 117 -7.63 -12.45 1.82
CA TYR A 117 -8.59 -13.38 2.41
C TYR A 117 -7.94 -14.66 2.93
N ILE A 118 -7.01 -15.26 2.16
CA ILE A 118 -6.32 -16.47 2.61
C ILE A 118 -5.42 -16.21 3.83
N ALA A 119 -4.82 -15.02 3.94
CA ALA A 119 -4.05 -14.63 5.12
C ALA A 119 -4.93 -14.45 6.37
N GLN A 120 -6.14 -13.92 6.21
CA GLN A 120 -7.11 -13.77 7.29
C GLN A 120 -7.67 -15.12 7.76
N ASP A 121 -8.03 -16.00 6.82
CA ASP A 121 -8.52 -17.35 7.12
C ASP A 121 -8.02 -18.38 6.10
N THR A 122 -7.02 -19.15 6.51
CA THR A 122 -6.41 -20.21 5.69
C THR A 122 -7.38 -21.33 5.29
N SER A 123 -8.51 -21.48 6.01
CA SER A 123 -9.53 -22.50 5.71
C SER A 123 -10.37 -22.17 4.48
N LEU A 124 -10.30 -20.92 3.99
CA LEU A 124 -10.94 -20.47 2.76
C LEU A 124 -10.29 -21.03 1.50
N ALA A 125 -9.08 -21.59 1.59
CA ALA A 125 -8.36 -22.20 0.47
C ALA A 125 -9.00 -23.54 0.06
N LEU A 126 -9.13 -23.77 -1.25
CA LEU A 126 -9.52 -25.08 -1.77
C LEU A 126 -8.36 -26.08 -1.67
N PRO A 127 -8.61 -27.41 -1.70
CA PRO A 127 -7.57 -28.43 -1.54
C PRO A 127 -6.41 -28.37 -2.54
N ASP A 128 -6.63 -27.80 -3.72
CA ASP A 128 -5.66 -27.63 -4.81
C ASP A 128 -5.10 -26.20 -4.90
N GLU A 129 -5.49 -25.32 -3.99
CA GLU A 129 -5.03 -23.94 -3.90
C GLU A 129 -3.96 -23.77 -2.82
N PRO A 130 -3.06 -22.78 -2.97
CA PRO A 130 -2.21 -22.37 -1.86
C PRO A 130 -3.04 -21.89 -0.67
N ASN A 131 -2.65 -22.28 0.54
CA ASN A 131 -3.33 -21.90 1.78
C ASN A 131 -2.58 -20.81 2.57
N THR A 132 -1.65 -20.10 1.92
CA THR A 132 -0.90 -19.00 2.52
C THR A 132 -0.97 -17.75 1.66
N GLY A 133 -1.26 -16.59 2.28
CA GLY A 133 -1.39 -15.31 1.58
C GLY A 133 -0.12 -14.91 0.82
N ILE A 134 1.06 -15.15 1.42
CA ILE A 134 2.37 -14.83 0.83
C ILE A 134 2.56 -15.44 -0.57
N THR A 135 1.98 -16.61 -0.83
CA THR A 135 2.08 -17.27 -2.13
C THR A 135 1.38 -16.47 -3.23
N TYR A 136 0.23 -15.89 -2.91
CA TYR A 136 -0.53 -15.03 -3.82
C TYR A 136 0.12 -13.67 -3.98
N TRP A 137 0.60 -13.05 -2.90
CA TRP A 137 1.28 -11.76 -2.98
C TRP A 137 2.55 -11.81 -3.81
N LEU A 138 3.39 -12.85 -3.65
CA LEU A 138 4.57 -13.03 -4.49
C LEU A 138 4.21 -13.24 -5.97
N ALA A 139 3.12 -13.96 -6.25
CA ALA A 139 2.63 -14.11 -7.62
C ALA A 139 2.08 -12.79 -8.19
N ALA A 140 1.43 -11.97 -7.38
CA ALA A 140 0.99 -10.63 -7.77
C ALA A 140 2.18 -9.73 -8.13
N LEU A 141 3.25 -9.74 -7.33
CA LEU A 141 4.48 -9.00 -7.64
C LEU A 141 5.11 -9.44 -8.96
N ASP A 142 5.15 -10.74 -9.23
CA ASP A 142 5.62 -11.27 -10.52
C ASP A 142 4.77 -10.73 -11.69
N VAL A 143 3.44 -10.69 -11.53
CA VAL A 143 2.52 -10.17 -12.55
C VAL A 143 2.73 -8.66 -12.78
N PHE A 144 2.87 -7.87 -11.72
CA PHE A 144 3.13 -6.44 -11.84
C PHE A 144 4.50 -6.17 -12.50
N GLU A 145 5.53 -6.93 -12.12
CA GLU A 145 6.86 -6.83 -12.73
C GLU A 145 6.83 -7.20 -14.22
N THR A 146 6.10 -8.26 -14.60
CA THR A 146 5.89 -8.59 -16.02
C THR A 146 5.16 -7.46 -16.76
N GLY A 147 4.13 -6.86 -16.16
CA GLY A 147 3.38 -5.74 -16.73
C GLY A 147 4.25 -4.50 -17.00
N GLU A 148 5.11 -4.15 -16.06
CA GLU A 148 6.01 -2.99 -16.17
C GLU A 148 7.09 -3.21 -17.24
N ASN A 149 7.52 -4.45 -17.42
CA ASN A 149 8.53 -4.84 -18.39
C ASN A 149 7.97 -5.19 -19.78
N LEU A 150 6.69 -4.97 -20.03
CA LEU A 150 6.05 -5.29 -21.30
C LEU A 150 6.80 -4.65 -22.50
N PRO A 151 6.98 -5.39 -23.61
CA PRO A 151 7.61 -4.83 -24.82
C PRO A 151 6.91 -3.58 -25.36
N SER A 152 5.59 -3.48 -25.17
CA SER A 152 4.78 -2.32 -25.54
C SER A 152 5.15 -1.04 -24.78
N ARG A 153 5.74 -1.15 -23.58
CA ARG A 153 6.28 -0.04 -22.76
C ARG A 153 7.79 0.17 -22.96
N THR A 154 8.56 -0.90 -23.04
CA THR A 154 10.04 -0.84 -23.01
C THR A 154 10.67 -0.69 -24.41
N SER A 155 9.94 -1.00 -25.48
CA SER A 155 10.46 -0.85 -26.85
C SER A 155 10.49 0.62 -27.29
N PRO A 156 11.53 1.07 -28.03
CA PRO A 156 11.55 2.41 -28.63
C PRO A 156 10.44 2.65 -29.68
N ARG A 157 9.69 1.61 -30.07
CA ARG A 157 8.50 1.69 -30.94
C ARG A 157 7.18 1.57 -30.18
N GLY A 158 7.25 1.38 -28.87
CA GLY A 158 6.14 1.28 -27.93
C GLY A 158 5.34 2.57 -27.85
N CYS A 159 4.24 2.54 -27.10
CA CYS A 159 3.48 3.75 -26.84
C CYS A 159 3.91 4.37 -25.51
N GLU A 160 3.91 5.70 -25.46
CA GLU A 160 4.09 6.45 -24.22
C GLU A 160 2.71 6.57 -23.56
N ALA A 161 2.24 5.46 -22.98
CA ALA A 161 1.00 5.43 -22.21
C ALA A 161 1.19 6.18 -20.88
N PRO A 162 0.12 6.79 -20.33
CA PRO A 162 0.17 7.31 -18.98
C PRO A 162 0.48 6.18 -17.99
N GLU A 163 1.07 6.57 -16.86
CA GLU A 163 1.31 5.64 -15.77
C GLU A 163 -0.01 5.09 -15.22
N ASP A 164 -0.04 3.79 -14.97
CA ASP A 164 -1.18 3.13 -14.33
C ASP A 164 -1.05 3.26 -12.82
N TRP A 165 -1.57 4.37 -12.29
CA TRP A 165 -1.49 4.66 -10.86
C TRP A 165 -2.16 3.59 -10.01
N ARG A 166 -3.21 2.92 -10.50
CA ARG A 166 -3.91 1.85 -9.77
C ARG A 166 -2.99 0.66 -9.56
N MET A 167 -2.33 0.23 -10.62
CA MET A 167 -1.32 -0.84 -10.54
C MET A 167 -0.21 -0.46 -9.55
N ALA A 168 0.30 0.77 -9.60
CA ALA A 168 1.36 1.23 -8.70
C ALA A 168 0.91 1.21 -7.22
N ILE A 169 -0.30 1.67 -6.91
CA ILE A 169 -0.83 1.62 -5.53
C ILE A 169 -0.97 0.17 -5.06
N VAL A 170 -1.61 -0.70 -5.83
CA VAL A 170 -1.81 -2.11 -5.41
C VAL A 170 -0.47 -2.85 -5.33
N TRP A 171 0.50 -2.54 -6.20
CA TRP A 171 1.86 -3.05 -6.09
C TRP A 171 2.51 -2.63 -4.77
N GLY A 172 2.43 -1.35 -4.41
CA GLY A 172 2.90 -0.85 -3.11
C GLY A 172 2.26 -1.59 -1.93
N ARG A 173 0.93 -1.76 -1.95
CA ARG A 173 0.20 -2.51 -0.89
C ARG A 173 0.58 -3.99 -0.85
N THR A 174 0.84 -4.60 -2.00
CA THR A 174 1.33 -5.98 -2.07
C THR A 174 2.72 -6.09 -1.42
N LEU A 175 3.61 -5.11 -1.63
CA LEU A 175 4.91 -5.06 -0.95
C LEU A 175 4.76 -4.85 0.56
N LEU A 176 3.78 -4.07 1.02
CA LEU A 176 3.46 -3.96 2.45
C LEU A 176 3.01 -5.29 3.05
N ALA A 177 2.13 -6.03 2.38
CA ALA A 177 1.69 -7.34 2.86
C ALA A 177 2.87 -8.33 2.97
N VAL A 178 3.79 -8.30 2.00
CA VAL A 178 5.03 -9.08 2.06
C VAL A 178 5.96 -8.61 3.18
N ALA A 179 6.05 -7.30 3.43
CA ALA A 179 6.82 -6.74 4.55
C ALA A 179 6.25 -7.16 5.91
N ASP A 180 4.92 -7.23 6.02
CA ASP A 180 4.24 -7.63 7.25
C ASP A 180 4.49 -9.11 7.56
N GLU A 181 4.43 -9.97 6.55
CA GLU A 181 4.80 -11.38 6.68
C GLU A 181 6.27 -11.54 7.08
N ALA A 182 7.17 -10.78 6.43
CA ALA A 182 8.60 -10.80 6.76
C ALA A 182 8.88 -10.37 8.19
N LEU A 183 8.18 -9.34 8.66
CA LEU A 183 8.28 -8.86 10.04
C LEU A 183 7.74 -9.91 11.02
N SER A 184 6.58 -10.50 10.73
CA SER A 184 5.97 -11.53 11.56
C SER A 184 6.90 -12.75 11.72
N LEU A 185 7.48 -13.21 10.61
CA LEU A 185 8.48 -14.30 10.62
C LEU A 185 9.76 -13.93 11.38
N ALA A 186 10.24 -12.68 11.25
CA ALA A 186 11.40 -12.21 11.99
C ALA A 186 11.15 -12.22 13.51
N LEU A 187 9.98 -11.73 13.94
CA LEU A 187 9.56 -11.73 15.35
C LEU A 187 9.37 -13.15 15.89
N GLU A 188 8.84 -14.08 15.09
CA GLU A 188 8.74 -15.49 15.47
C GLU A 188 10.13 -16.15 15.60
N ARG A 189 11.08 -15.78 14.74
CA ARG A 189 12.46 -16.28 14.78
C ARG A 189 13.18 -15.88 16.07
N GLU A 190 12.91 -14.69 16.58
CA GLU A 190 13.46 -14.25 17.88
C GLU A 190 12.89 -15.07 19.04
N ARG A 191 11.62 -15.45 18.95
CA ARG A 191 10.92 -16.23 19.98
C ARG A 191 11.25 -17.72 19.93
N SER A 192 11.73 -18.23 18.79
CA SER A 192 12.00 -19.65 18.56
C SER A 192 13.49 -19.92 18.31
N THR A 193 14.08 -20.85 19.05
CA THR A 193 15.46 -21.33 18.80
C THR A 193 15.58 -22.22 17.55
N THR A 194 14.48 -22.45 16.83
CA THR A 194 14.45 -23.32 15.65
C THR A 194 14.76 -22.50 14.39
N PRO A 195 15.68 -22.95 13.50
CA PRO A 195 15.92 -22.26 12.25
C PRO A 195 14.67 -22.31 11.36
N LEU A 196 14.00 -21.17 11.22
CA LEU A 196 12.85 -21.00 10.33
C LEU A 196 13.27 -20.99 8.86
N SER A 197 12.37 -21.49 8.00
CA SER A 197 12.50 -21.46 6.54
C SER A 197 12.42 -20.03 5.99
N PRO A 198 13.01 -19.77 4.80
CA PRO A 198 12.82 -18.50 4.09
C PRO A 198 11.34 -18.22 3.81
N LEU A 199 11.01 -16.94 3.54
CA LEU A 199 9.66 -16.37 3.39
C LEU A 199 8.64 -17.28 2.68
N ALA A 200 9.09 -17.97 1.64
CA ALA A 200 8.55 -19.24 1.16
C ALA A 200 9.52 -19.80 0.11
N PRO A 201 9.96 -21.07 0.19
CA PRO A 201 10.60 -21.71 -0.96
C PRO A 201 9.61 -21.78 -2.12
N GLU A 202 10.07 -21.51 -3.34
CA GLU A 202 9.19 -21.54 -4.51
C GLU A 202 8.52 -22.91 -4.66
N PRO A 203 7.16 -22.97 -4.64
CA PRO A 203 6.47 -24.24 -4.78
C PRO A 203 6.70 -24.85 -6.16
N LYS A 204 6.78 -26.18 -6.22
CA LYS A 204 6.76 -26.90 -7.49
C LYS A 204 5.34 -26.93 -8.02
N TRP A 205 5.03 -25.95 -8.86
CA TRP A 205 3.73 -25.86 -9.50
C TRP A 205 3.52 -27.00 -10.52
N PRO A 206 2.26 -27.44 -10.73
CA PRO A 206 1.88 -28.25 -11.89
C PRO A 206 2.26 -27.57 -13.22
N SER A 207 1.96 -28.21 -14.35
CA SER A 207 2.26 -27.59 -15.65
C SER A 207 1.55 -26.23 -15.83
N PRO A 208 2.08 -25.32 -16.67
CA PRO A 208 1.43 -24.04 -16.97
C PRO A 208 -0.03 -24.17 -17.44
N ALA A 209 -0.40 -25.28 -18.08
CA ALA A 209 -1.77 -25.54 -18.50
C ALA A 209 -2.72 -25.86 -17.32
N ALA A 210 -2.19 -26.34 -16.20
CA ALA A 210 -2.95 -26.80 -15.04
C ALA A 210 -2.90 -25.84 -13.85
N SER A 211 -2.01 -24.83 -13.86
CA SER A 211 -1.85 -23.91 -12.74
C SER A 211 -1.60 -22.46 -13.20
N PRO A 212 -2.38 -21.49 -12.70
CA PRO A 212 -2.12 -20.07 -12.96
C PRO A 212 -0.73 -19.66 -12.45
N PHE A 213 -0.30 -20.18 -11.30
CA PHE A 213 1.01 -19.89 -10.72
C PHE A 213 2.17 -20.37 -11.60
N ALA A 214 2.04 -21.53 -12.24
CA ALA A 214 3.02 -22.01 -13.21
C ALA A 214 3.05 -21.15 -14.47
N ALA A 215 1.90 -20.69 -14.95
CA ALA A 215 1.82 -19.78 -16.09
C ALA A 215 2.48 -18.42 -15.77
N ILE A 216 2.23 -17.85 -14.59
CA ILE A 216 2.91 -16.63 -14.10
C ILE A 216 4.42 -16.87 -14.02
N ALA A 217 4.84 -17.98 -13.39
CA ALA A 217 6.25 -18.32 -13.23
C ALA A 217 7.00 -18.39 -14.55
N MET A 218 6.37 -18.96 -15.58
CA MET A 218 6.93 -19.06 -16.93
C MET A 218 7.10 -17.70 -17.62
N ARG A 219 6.30 -16.68 -17.23
CA ARG A 219 6.31 -15.33 -17.83
C ARG A 219 7.18 -14.33 -17.08
N ARG A 220 7.85 -14.75 -16.00
CA ARG A 220 8.69 -13.86 -15.20
C ARG A 220 9.90 -13.37 -16.01
N PRO A 221 10.30 -12.10 -15.86
CA PRO A 221 11.58 -11.63 -16.36
C PRO A 221 12.74 -12.45 -15.77
N PRO A 222 13.82 -12.73 -16.54
CA PRO A 222 14.97 -13.51 -16.06
C PRO A 222 15.70 -12.93 -14.83
N ALA A 223 15.46 -11.64 -14.53
CA ALA A 223 16.04 -10.91 -13.41
C ALA A 223 15.02 -10.61 -12.30
N SER A 224 14.00 -11.46 -12.12
CA SER A 224 12.92 -11.20 -11.14
C SER A 224 13.47 -11.01 -9.73
N ARG A 225 13.00 -9.96 -9.05
CA ARG A 225 13.40 -9.58 -7.67
C ARG A 225 13.04 -10.62 -6.60
N ARG A 226 12.31 -11.69 -6.95
CA ARG A 226 11.80 -12.71 -6.04
C ARG A 226 12.86 -13.40 -5.17
N ILE A 227 14.08 -13.59 -5.69
CA ILE A 227 15.20 -14.12 -4.90
C ILE A 227 15.65 -13.13 -3.82
N THR A 228 15.61 -11.83 -4.11
CA THR A 228 15.90 -10.76 -3.16
C THR A 228 14.80 -10.63 -2.11
N LEU A 229 13.53 -10.80 -2.49
CA LEU A 229 12.37 -10.69 -1.59
C LEU A 229 12.32 -11.80 -0.53
N ALA A 230 12.82 -13.00 -0.83
CA ALA A 230 12.80 -14.13 0.11
C ALA A 230 13.69 -13.94 1.36
N THR A 231 14.62 -12.99 1.29
CA THR A 231 15.56 -12.66 2.37
C THR A 231 15.58 -11.16 2.70
N ALA A 232 14.69 -10.37 2.09
CA ALA A 232 14.66 -8.92 2.28
C ALA A 232 14.24 -8.59 3.71
N ALA A 233 14.89 -7.58 4.29
CA ALA A 233 14.43 -7.04 5.56
C ALA A 233 13.10 -6.28 5.36
N PRO A 234 12.21 -6.20 6.37
CA PRO A 234 10.96 -5.44 6.28
C PRO A 234 11.18 -3.99 5.80
N HIS A 235 12.25 -3.34 6.27
CA HIS A 235 12.65 -2.01 5.83
C HIS A 235 12.88 -1.92 4.31
N GLU A 236 13.60 -2.86 3.72
CA GLU A 236 13.90 -2.86 2.28
C GLU A 236 12.62 -3.01 1.46
N LEU A 237 11.68 -3.83 1.94
CA LEU A 237 10.36 -3.99 1.31
C LEU A 237 9.54 -2.70 1.39
N LEU A 238 9.59 -1.99 2.52
CA LEU A 238 8.94 -0.68 2.65
C LEU A 238 9.54 0.37 1.73
N LEU A 239 10.87 0.36 1.49
CA LEU A 239 11.51 1.25 0.50
C LEU A 239 10.98 1.01 -0.91
N LEU A 240 10.80 -0.26 -1.28
CA LEU A 240 10.19 -0.63 -2.55
C LEU A 240 8.72 -0.21 -2.60
N ALA A 241 7.97 -0.41 -1.52
CA ALA A 241 6.57 -0.01 -1.43
C ALA A 241 6.43 1.52 -1.58
N MET A 242 7.31 2.29 -0.93
CA MET A 242 7.36 3.75 -1.02
C MET A 242 7.58 4.25 -2.44
N ASP A 243 8.47 3.63 -3.23
CA ASP A 243 8.67 3.97 -4.64
C ASP A 243 7.36 3.81 -5.43
N GLN A 244 6.67 2.69 -5.23
CA GLN A 244 5.39 2.42 -5.89
C GLN A 244 4.29 3.37 -5.42
N PHE A 245 4.18 3.64 -4.12
CA PHE A 245 3.22 4.61 -3.58
C PHE A 245 3.49 6.01 -4.09
N THR A 246 4.73 6.46 -4.13
CA THR A 246 5.08 7.79 -4.63
C THR A 246 4.68 7.94 -6.09
N ARG A 247 4.96 6.92 -6.92
CA ARG A 247 4.50 6.87 -8.33
C ARG A 247 2.98 6.93 -8.42
N GLY A 248 2.29 6.08 -7.67
CA GLY A 248 0.83 6.00 -7.68
C GLY A 248 0.17 7.31 -7.21
N ILE A 249 0.58 7.85 -6.06
CA ILE A 249 0.07 9.11 -5.49
C ILE A 249 0.28 10.28 -6.46
N PHE A 250 1.43 10.35 -7.13
CA PHE A 250 1.74 11.40 -8.09
C PHE A 250 0.85 11.35 -9.35
N HIS A 251 0.52 10.16 -9.82
CA HIS A 251 -0.28 9.96 -11.03
C HIS A 251 -1.79 9.80 -10.79
N MET A 252 -2.18 9.66 -9.52
CA MET A 252 -3.57 9.50 -9.10
C MET A 252 -4.38 10.80 -9.32
N PRO A 253 -5.64 10.72 -9.81
CA PRO A 253 -6.43 11.90 -10.14
C PRO A 253 -6.65 12.85 -8.96
N HIS A 254 -6.39 14.14 -9.15
CA HIS A 254 -6.64 15.17 -8.12
C HIS A 254 -8.06 15.77 -8.25
N PRO A 255 -8.76 16.03 -7.12
CA PRO A 255 -10.09 16.63 -7.12
C PRO A 255 -10.18 17.95 -7.90
N ALA A 256 -9.14 18.78 -7.85
CA ALA A 256 -9.06 20.07 -8.54
C ALA A 256 -8.99 19.96 -10.08
N HIS A 257 -8.68 18.78 -10.63
CA HIS A 257 -8.51 18.54 -12.06
C HIS A 257 -9.49 17.48 -12.62
N ALA A 258 -10.30 16.86 -11.77
CA ALA A 258 -11.22 15.78 -12.15
C ALA A 258 -12.42 16.24 -13.00
N ALA A 259 -12.69 17.54 -13.07
CA ALA A 259 -13.84 18.09 -13.80
C ALA A 259 -13.73 18.01 -15.33
N ASP A 260 -12.53 17.84 -15.91
CA ASP A 260 -12.33 17.96 -17.36
C ASP A 260 -12.01 16.65 -18.11
N ASP A 261 -11.67 15.54 -17.43
CA ASP A 261 -11.06 14.37 -18.11
C ASP A 261 -11.56 12.98 -17.68
N ALA A 262 -12.65 12.83 -16.91
CA ALA A 262 -13.10 11.50 -16.46
C ALA A 262 -13.80 10.71 -17.60
N PRO A 263 -13.28 9.54 -18.04
CA PRO A 263 -14.04 8.59 -18.82
C PRO A 263 -15.09 7.94 -17.90
N MET A 264 -16.34 7.87 -18.38
CA MET A 264 -17.45 7.18 -17.72
C MET A 264 -17.22 5.65 -17.73
N ASP A 265 -16.57 5.11 -16.70
CA ASP A 265 -16.82 3.72 -16.30
C ASP A 265 -17.92 3.75 -15.22
N ALA A 266 -19.14 3.40 -15.64
CA ALA A 266 -20.38 3.59 -14.87
C ALA A 266 -20.70 2.42 -13.90
N ALA A 267 -19.78 1.48 -13.71
CA ALA A 267 -20.02 0.23 -12.98
C ALA A 267 -19.06 -0.01 -11.81
N ALA A 268 -18.36 1.03 -11.34
CA ALA A 268 -17.54 0.98 -10.14
C ALA A 268 -17.83 2.22 -9.28
N ARG A 269 -17.77 2.06 -7.96
CA ARG A 269 -17.88 3.17 -6.99
C ARG A 269 -16.94 4.32 -7.40
N PRO A 270 -17.36 5.59 -7.27
CA PRO A 270 -16.51 6.71 -7.66
C PRO A 270 -15.21 6.70 -6.85
N PHE A 271 -14.09 6.66 -7.56
CA PHE A 271 -12.75 6.73 -7.01
C PHE A 271 -12.62 7.90 -6.00
N SER A 272 -12.07 7.61 -4.81
CA SER A 272 -11.82 8.60 -3.77
C SER A 272 -10.33 8.65 -3.43
N ARG A 273 -9.65 9.71 -3.92
CA ARG A 273 -8.24 9.97 -3.60
C ARG A 273 -7.99 10.01 -2.10
N ALA A 274 -8.87 10.66 -1.33
CA ALA A 274 -8.80 10.72 0.13
C ALA A 274 -8.78 9.33 0.77
N THR A 275 -9.60 8.40 0.25
CA THR A 275 -9.66 7.01 0.77
C THR A 275 -8.37 6.26 0.50
N GLU A 276 -7.80 6.39 -0.70
CA GLU A 276 -6.52 5.76 -1.02
C GLU A 276 -5.37 6.33 -0.18
N LEU A 277 -5.25 7.66 -0.06
CA LEU A 277 -4.21 8.29 0.75
C LEU A 277 -4.28 7.86 2.22
N PHE A 278 -5.49 7.86 2.79
CA PHE A 278 -5.71 7.42 4.16
C PHE A 278 -5.36 5.93 4.33
N THR A 279 -5.78 5.08 3.40
CA THR A 279 -5.49 3.64 3.43
C THR A 279 -3.98 3.39 3.40
N ILE A 280 -3.25 4.03 2.48
CA ILE A 280 -1.79 3.92 2.38
C ILE A 280 -1.12 4.35 3.68
N ALA A 281 -1.46 5.53 4.20
CA ALA A 281 -0.85 6.04 5.43
C ALA A 281 -1.12 5.11 6.63
N ARG A 282 -2.36 4.63 6.77
CA ARG A 282 -2.76 3.73 7.85
C ARG A 282 -2.04 2.38 7.77
N GLU A 283 -1.95 1.79 6.58
CA GLU A 283 -1.27 0.50 6.38
C GLU A 283 0.24 0.61 6.65
N VAL A 284 0.89 1.70 6.22
CA VAL A 284 2.31 1.93 6.53
C VAL A 284 2.52 2.17 8.02
N LEU A 285 1.65 2.96 8.66
CA LEU A 285 1.73 3.21 10.10
C LEU A 285 1.58 1.94 10.92
N ALA A 286 0.61 1.08 10.59
CA ALA A 286 0.39 -0.19 11.30
C ALA A 286 1.64 -1.10 11.28
N LEU A 287 2.41 -1.06 10.20
CA LEU A 287 3.67 -1.79 10.12
C LEU A 287 4.81 -1.07 10.85
N ALA A 288 4.86 0.27 10.75
CA ALA A 288 5.82 1.09 11.48
C ALA A 288 5.75 0.84 12.99
N GLU A 289 4.56 0.76 13.58
CA GLU A 289 4.35 0.47 15.02
C GLU A 289 5.00 -0.82 15.51
N ARG A 290 5.27 -1.76 14.60
CA ARG A 290 5.81 -3.10 14.90
C ARG A 290 7.30 -3.24 14.56
N LEU A 291 7.91 -2.26 13.92
CA LEU A 291 9.34 -2.30 13.60
C LEU A 291 10.18 -2.22 14.88
N ARG A 292 11.31 -2.92 14.89
CA ARG A 292 12.22 -2.96 16.05
C ARG A 292 13.16 -1.77 16.07
N ASP A 293 13.71 -1.42 14.93
CA ASP A 293 14.68 -0.34 14.81
C ASP A 293 13.98 1.01 14.99
N VAL A 294 14.49 1.82 15.92
CA VAL A 294 13.97 3.15 16.25
C VAL A 294 14.00 4.08 15.04
N ALA A 295 15.12 4.12 14.32
CA ALA A 295 15.26 4.99 13.16
C ALA A 295 14.29 4.59 12.02
N GLU A 296 14.07 3.29 11.84
CA GLU A 296 13.06 2.79 10.91
C GLU A 296 11.63 3.15 11.33
N ARG A 297 11.27 2.97 12.62
CA ARG A 297 9.96 3.38 13.16
C ARG A 297 9.68 4.85 12.90
N THR A 298 10.61 5.72 13.30
CA THR A 298 10.51 7.17 13.12
C THR A 298 10.38 7.55 11.65
N ARG A 299 11.19 6.93 10.77
CA ARG A 299 11.13 7.17 9.33
C ARG A 299 9.76 6.87 8.75
N TRP A 300 9.20 5.71 9.05
CA TRP A 300 7.94 5.26 8.45
C TRP A 300 6.72 5.96 9.05
N ALA A 301 6.75 6.28 10.35
CA ALA A 301 5.74 7.13 10.98
C ALA A 301 5.73 8.54 10.38
N THR A 302 6.91 9.14 10.17
CA THR A 302 7.05 10.46 9.53
C THR A 302 6.57 10.44 8.08
N TRP A 303 6.92 9.38 7.34
CA TRP A 303 6.44 9.22 5.96
C TRP A 303 4.92 9.10 5.91
N ALA A 304 4.31 8.31 6.79
CA ALA A 304 2.85 8.18 6.89
C ALA A 304 2.18 9.53 7.24
N ASP A 305 2.73 10.31 8.19
CA ASP A 305 2.23 11.67 8.48
C ASP A 305 2.32 12.58 7.25
N SER A 306 3.37 12.46 6.44
CA SER A 306 3.51 13.26 5.21
C SER A 306 2.42 12.97 4.17
N VAL A 307 1.95 11.72 4.09
CA VAL A 307 0.82 11.33 3.23
C VAL A 307 -0.49 11.91 3.78
N LEU A 308 -0.70 11.84 5.10
CA LEU A 308 -1.87 12.45 5.76
C LEU A 308 -1.87 13.98 5.63
N GLN A 309 -0.70 14.62 5.64
CA GLN A 309 -0.57 16.05 5.42
C GLN A 309 -0.99 16.46 4.00
N GLN A 310 -0.83 15.58 3.00
CA GLN A 310 -1.37 15.86 1.66
C GLN A 310 -2.90 15.95 1.67
N MET A 311 -3.59 15.07 2.41
CA MET A 311 -5.04 15.16 2.56
C MET A 311 -5.47 16.48 3.21
N ASP A 312 -4.69 16.98 4.18
CA ASP A 312 -4.93 18.26 4.83
C ASP A 312 -4.78 19.44 3.85
N MET A 313 -3.73 19.42 3.03
CA MET A 313 -3.50 20.43 1.99
C MET A 313 -4.54 20.39 0.86
N GLU A 314 -5.09 19.21 0.55
CA GLU A 314 -6.18 19.04 -0.42
C GLU A 314 -7.56 19.43 0.17
N GLY A 315 -7.62 19.75 1.47
CA GLY A 315 -8.83 20.17 2.17
C GLY A 315 -9.76 19.02 2.53
N ASP A 316 -9.34 17.76 2.39
CA ASP A 316 -10.17 16.60 2.70
C ASP A 316 -10.45 16.49 4.20
N THR A 317 -9.53 16.95 5.05
CA THR A 317 -9.69 17.03 6.52
C THR A 317 -10.76 18.03 6.97
N THR A 318 -11.25 18.90 6.07
CA THR A 318 -12.40 19.77 6.34
C THR A 318 -13.73 19.02 6.28
N ARG A 319 -13.75 17.83 5.65
CA ARG A 319 -14.91 16.95 5.62
C ARG A 319 -15.01 16.18 6.94
N THR A 320 -16.22 16.11 7.49
CA THR A 320 -16.48 15.44 8.77
C THR A 320 -16.02 13.99 8.77
N GLU A 321 -16.23 13.27 7.66
CA GLU A 321 -15.84 11.87 7.50
C GLU A 321 -14.34 11.60 7.66
N TRP A 322 -13.46 12.56 7.30
CA TRP A 322 -12.00 12.39 7.37
C TRP A 322 -11.36 13.08 8.56
N ARG A 323 -12.01 14.11 9.11
CA ARG A 323 -11.44 14.92 10.20
C ARG A 323 -11.01 14.08 11.39
N GLY A 324 -11.92 13.24 11.91
CA GLY A 324 -11.66 12.38 13.06
C GLY A 324 -10.57 11.32 12.78
N PRO A 325 -10.74 10.48 11.74
CA PRO A 325 -9.76 9.45 11.39
C PRO A 325 -8.36 10.00 11.12
N VAL A 326 -8.23 11.04 10.29
CA VAL A 326 -6.92 11.65 9.97
C VAL A 326 -6.27 12.22 11.23
N THR A 327 -7.01 12.95 12.06
CA THR A 327 -6.47 13.54 13.29
C THR A 327 -5.92 12.45 14.23
N ARG A 328 -6.65 11.35 14.42
CA ARG A 328 -6.20 10.22 15.24
C ARG A 328 -4.94 9.55 14.68
N THR A 329 -4.93 9.24 13.38
CA THR A 329 -3.79 8.58 12.73
C THR A 329 -2.54 9.45 12.77
N ARG A 330 -2.67 10.78 12.58
CA ARG A 330 -1.54 11.72 12.73
C ARG A 330 -1.01 11.74 14.15
N GLY A 331 -1.89 11.71 15.16
CA GLY A 331 -1.48 11.58 16.56
C GLY A 331 -0.63 10.33 16.81
N ARG A 332 -1.02 9.19 16.26
CA ARG A 332 -0.25 7.94 16.33
C ARG A 332 1.12 8.05 15.64
N CYS A 333 1.21 8.69 14.47
CA CYS A 333 2.50 8.94 13.83
C CYS A 333 3.44 9.71 14.77
N TRP A 334 2.95 10.79 15.38
CA TRP A 334 3.76 11.63 16.27
C TRP A 334 4.06 10.97 17.62
N LEU A 335 3.17 10.08 18.10
CA LEU A 335 3.45 9.26 19.27
C LEU A 335 4.67 8.38 19.03
N ILE A 336 4.74 7.67 17.90
CA ILE A 336 5.91 6.85 17.53
C ILE A 336 7.18 7.68 17.45
N VAL A 337 7.14 8.84 16.78
CA VAL A 337 8.31 9.72 16.68
C VAL A 337 8.82 10.14 18.06
N GLY A 338 7.91 10.51 18.95
CA GLY A 338 8.22 10.91 20.31
C GLY A 338 8.75 9.78 21.20
N THR A 339 8.08 8.63 21.21
CA THR A 339 8.46 7.47 22.04
C THR A 339 9.76 6.84 21.55
N ALA A 340 9.98 6.76 20.24
CA ALA A 340 11.24 6.23 19.72
C ALA A 340 12.44 7.14 20.08
N GLY A 341 12.24 8.47 20.11
CA GLY A 341 13.23 9.39 20.65
C GLY A 341 13.48 9.21 22.15
N MET A 342 12.44 8.91 22.94
CA MET A 342 12.57 8.59 24.36
C MET A 342 13.44 7.35 24.59
N GLU A 343 13.26 6.28 23.80
CA GLU A 343 14.06 5.05 23.96
C GLU A 343 15.57 5.30 23.75
N GLU A 344 15.94 6.16 22.79
CA GLU A 344 17.34 6.56 22.58
C GLU A 344 17.88 7.44 23.71
N ILE A 345 17.02 8.27 24.31
CA ILE A 345 17.35 9.11 25.47
C ILE A 345 17.56 8.25 26.71
N GLU A 346 16.67 7.30 26.98
CA GLU A 346 16.79 6.32 28.08
C GLU A 346 18.12 5.58 28.01
N THR A 347 18.45 5.05 26.83
CA THR A 347 19.72 4.34 26.61
C THR A 347 20.94 5.23 26.91
N ARG A 348 20.91 6.51 26.54
CA ARG A 348 22.01 7.45 26.84
C ARG A 348 22.02 7.89 28.31
N ALA A 349 20.86 7.99 28.94
CA ALA A 349 20.72 8.38 30.33
C ALA A 349 21.30 7.31 31.27
N GLU A 350 21.28 6.03 30.89
CA GLU A 350 21.97 4.96 31.62
C GLU A 350 23.49 5.19 31.72
N GLU A 351 24.10 5.83 30.72
CA GLU A 351 25.54 6.09 30.68
C GLU A 351 25.94 7.43 31.30
N SER A 352 25.16 8.50 31.05
CA SER A 352 25.53 9.89 31.35
C SER A 352 24.63 10.57 32.40
N GLY A 353 23.54 9.92 32.82
CA GLY A 353 22.54 10.47 33.73
C GLY A 353 21.50 11.36 33.04
N TRP A 354 20.30 11.41 33.64
CA TRP A 354 19.14 12.13 33.08
C TRP A 354 19.35 13.63 32.91
N ASP A 355 20.05 14.28 33.85
CA ASP A 355 20.24 15.74 33.80
C ASP A 355 21.00 16.20 32.55
N GLU A 356 21.99 15.43 32.11
CA GLU A 356 22.80 15.74 30.93
C GLU A 356 22.04 15.49 29.63
N VAL A 357 21.28 14.38 29.55
CA VAL A 357 20.60 13.98 28.32
C VAL A 357 19.35 14.82 28.06
N LEU A 358 18.66 15.27 29.11
CA LEU A 358 17.41 16.02 28.96
C LEU A 358 17.60 17.43 28.33
N ASP A 359 18.82 17.99 28.30
CA ASP A 359 19.14 19.26 27.61
C ASP A 359 19.65 19.08 26.17
N THR A 360 19.61 17.85 25.65
CA THR A 360 20.07 17.56 24.29
C THR A 360 19.04 17.95 23.22
N GLU A 361 19.51 18.18 22.00
CA GLU A 361 18.65 18.46 20.83
C GLU A 361 17.67 17.30 20.58
N GLU A 362 18.12 16.05 20.75
CA GLU A 362 17.25 14.90 20.56
C GLU A 362 16.14 14.83 21.63
N ALA A 363 16.42 15.28 22.86
CA ALA A 363 15.39 15.40 23.89
C ALA A 363 14.37 16.50 23.59
N ASP A 364 14.78 17.60 22.96
CA ASP A 364 13.86 18.62 22.45
C ASP A 364 12.99 18.07 21.31
N GLU A 365 13.56 17.32 20.36
CA GLU A 365 12.81 16.70 19.26
C GLU A 365 11.79 15.66 19.77
N ALA A 366 12.17 14.82 20.74
CA ALA A 366 11.26 13.84 21.36
C ALA A 366 10.10 14.54 22.09
N ARG A 367 10.38 15.61 22.85
CA ARG A 367 9.36 16.44 23.50
C ARG A 367 8.43 17.09 22.48
N GLU A 368 8.96 17.60 21.37
CA GLU A 368 8.14 18.18 20.30
C GLU A 368 7.21 17.12 19.69
N GLY A 369 7.74 15.93 19.40
CA GLY A 369 6.96 14.83 18.85
C GLY A 369 5.79 14.44 19.76
N LEU A 370 6.06 14.22 21.05
CA LEU A 370 5.03 13.88 22.05
C LEU A 370 4.02 15.02 22.25
N THR A 371 4.48 16.27 22.26
CA THR A 371 3.59 17.43 22.36
C THR A 371 2.61 17.47 21.19
N ARG A 372 3.10 17.25 19.95
CA ARG A 372 2.24 17.17 18.76
C ARG A 372 1.27 15.99 18.86
N ALA A 373 1.71 14.84 19.35
CA ALA A 373 0.84 13.67 19.55
C ALA A 373 -0.34 14.01 20.49
N VAL A 374 -0.05 14.61 21.65
CA VAL A 374 -1.06 15.08 22.61
C VAL A 374 -2.03 16.07 21.95
N GLU A 375 -1.54 17.05 21.19
CA GLU A 375 -2.39 18.03 20.48
C GLU A 375 -3.33 17.39 19.45
N PHE A 376 -2.88 16.34 18.75
CA PHE A 376 -3.73 15.59 17.84
C PHE A 376 -4.79 14.78 18.60
N PHE A 377 -4.40 14.05 19.65
CA PHE A 377 -5.32 13.25 20.44
C PHE A 377 -6.36 14.11 21.17
N ASP A 378 -5.99 15.28 21.69
CA ASP A 378 -6.94 16.23 22.26
C ASP A 378 -7.97 16.71 21.24
N ARG A 379 -7.52 17.07 20.04
CA ARG A 379 -8.44 17.50 18.96
C ARG A 379 -9.38 16.37 18.54
N ALA A 380 -8.88 15.13 18.52
CA ALA A 380 -9.70 13.96 18.25
C ALA A 380 -10.75 13.74 19.35
N ALA A 381 -10.37 13.82 20.63
CA ALA A 381 -11.26 13.65 21.77
C ALA A 381 -12.34 14.75 21.85
N GLN A 382 -11.98 15.99 21.52
CA GLN A 382 -12.96 17.10 21.44
C GLN A 382 -13.96 16.91 20.30
N SER A 383 -13.50 16.36 19.17
CA SER A 383 -14.37 16.09 18.02
C SER A 383 -15.33 14.93 18.32
N ALA A 384 -14.86 13.86 18.96
CA ALA A 384 -15.68 12.72 19.38
C ALA A 384 -16.80 13.13 20.36
N LYS A 385 -16.54 14.04 21.30
CA LYS A 385 -17.56 14.57 22.23
C LYS A 385 -18.65 15.41 21.56
N SER A 386 -18.41 15.89 20.33
CA SER A 386 -19.34 16.75 19.58
C SER A 386 -20.22 15.96 18.60
N GLU A 387 -19.81 14.74 18.24
CA GLU A 387 -20.55 13.84 17.35
C GLU A 387 -21.32 12.82 18.20
N VAL A 388 -22.63 12.67 17.96
CA VAL A 388 -23.56 11.90 18.82
C VAL A 388 -23.40 10.38 18.69
N ASP A 389 -22.55 9.91 17.75
CA ASP A 389 -22.31 8.50 17.44
C ASP A 389 -20.82 8.17 17.55
N ALA A 390 -20.24 8.26 18.74
CA ALA A 390 -18.88 7.77 19.00
C ALA A 390 -18.91 6.23 19.12
N ASP A 391 -18.20 5.55 18.23
CA ASP A 391 -17.91 4.11 18.30
C ASP A 391 -17.17 3.81 19.63
N GLU A 392 -17.80 3.05 20.54
CA GLU A 392 -17.34 2.87 21.93
C GLU A 392 -15.89 2.35 22.02
N GLY A 393 -15.45 1.53 21.06
CA GLY A 393 -14.07 1.00 21.05
C GLY A 393 -13.00 2.00 20.61
N GLY A 394 -13.37 3.04 19.87
CA GLY A 394 -12.42 4.04 19.36
C GLY A 394 -12.05 5.13 20.38
N ASP A 395 -12.87 5.33 21.41
CA ASP A 395 -12.60 6.30 22.49
C ASP A 395 -11.62 5.73 23.52
N ASP A 396 -11.72 4.44 23.85
CA ASP A 396 -10.81 3.78 24.80
C ASP A 396 -9.38 3.70 24.25
N GLU A 397 -9.22 3.32 22.97
CA GLU A 397 -7.91 3.30 22.30
C GLU A 397 -7.28 4.71 22.27
N LEU A 398 -8.10 5.73 21.97
CA LEU A 398 -7.65 7.12 21.95
C LEU A 398 -7.18 7.59 23.34
N ARG A 399 -7.89 7.19 24.40
CA ARG A 399 -7.50 7.51 25.78
C ARG A 399 -6.19 6.83 26.17
N ALA A 400 -5.99 5.57 25.77
CA ALA A 400 -4.75 4.85 26.00
C ALA A 400 -3.56 5.57 25.33
N PHE A 401 -3.68 5.94 24.05
CA PHE A 401 -2.63 6.69 23.35
C PHE A 401 -2.36 8.07 23.97
N LEU A 402 -3.40 8.76 24.43
CA LEU A 402 -3.24 10.05 25.10
C LEU A 402 -2.53 9.89 26.45
N ALA A 403 -2.87 8.87 27.23
CA ALA A 403 -2.21 8.57 28.50
C ALA A 403 -0.73 8.23 28.28
N GLU A 404 -0.42 7.39 27.29
CA GLU A 404 0.95 7.02 26.91
C GLU A 404 1.78 8.24 26.49
N ALA A 405 1.22 9.11 25.63
CA ALA A 405 1.89 10.32 25.17
C ALA A 405 2.21 11.26 26.34
N LEU A 406 1.26 11.45 27.25
CA LEU A 406 1.40 12.32 28.42
C LEU A 406 2.42 11.78 29.42
N LEU A 407 2.39 10.48 29.70
CA LEU A 407 3.32 9.83 30.63
C LEU A 407 4.75 9.89 30.09
N THR A 408 4.93 9.56 28.81
CA THR A 408 6.25 9.65 28.16
C THR A 408 6.76 11.09 28.15
N LEU A 409 5.88 12.07 27.88
CA LEU A 409 6.26 13.48 27.89
C LEU A 409 6.64 13.97 29.30
N ALA A 410 5.95 13.48 30.33
CA ALA A 410 6.27 13.79 31.71
C ALA A 410 7.69 13.31 32.06
N ASN A 411 8.06 12.09 31.65
CA ASN A 411 9.41 11.54 31.87
C ASN A 411 10.50 12.40 31.21
N LEU A 412 10.20 13.08 30.09
CA LEU A 412 11.12 13.98 29.40
C LEU A 412 11.08 15.43 29.89
N THR A 413 10.28 15.75 30.91
CA THR A 413 10.08 17.13 31.39
C THR A 413 10.91 17.40 32.65
N LYS A 414 11.85 18.35 32.56
CA LYS A 414 12.70 18.78 33.69
C LYS A 414 11.96 19.57 34.77
N ASP A 415 11.02 20.40 34.36
CA ASP A 415 10.26 21.28 35.25
C ASP A 415 9.29 20.43 36.08
N GLU A 416 9.53 20.35 37.40
CA GLU A 416 8.77 19.48 38.30
C GLU A 416 7.27 19.81 38.29
N ASP A 417 6.90 21.08 38.32
CA ASP A 417 5.50 21.51 38.33
C ASP A 417 4.78 21.06 37.04
N LYS A 418 5.44 21.21 35.88
CA LYS A 418 4.90 20.75 34.60
C LYS A 418 4.85 19.24 34.50
N ARG A 419 5.86 18.54 35.02
CA ARG A 419 5.91 17.08 35.04
C ARG A 419 4.75 16.50 35.86
N GLU A 420 4.51 17.03 37.05
CA GLU A 420 3.39 16.64 37.91
C GLU A 420 2.02 16.92 37.26
N GLU A 421 1.89 18.03 36.53
CA GLU A 421 0.66 18.32 35.77
C GLU A 421 0.42 17.26 34.67
N LEU A 422 1.47 16.87 33.94
CA LEU A 422 1.38 15.86 32.89
C LEU A 422 1.02 14.49 33.46
N TYR A 423 1.62 14.06 34.58
CA TYR A 423 1.26 12.80 35.24
C TYR A 423 -0.19 12.79 35.73
N ARG A 424 -0.63 13.86 36.41
CA ARG A 424 -2.02 13.97 36.85
C ARG A 424 -2.99 13.87 35.68
N ARG A 425 -2.62 14.48 34.55
CA ARG A 425 -3.42 14.41 33.33
C ARG A 425 -3.41 13.00 32.73
N ALA A 426 -2.28 12.30 32.71
CA ALA A 426 -2.17 10.93 32.23
C ALA A 426 -3.06 9.97 33.05
N GLN A 427 -3.08 10.10 34.38
CA GLN A 427 -3.93 9.32 35.28
C GLN A 427 -5.43 9.48 34.98
N LEU A 428 -5.88 10.68 34.60
CA LEU A 428 -7.27 10.92 34.22
C LEU A 428 -7.71 10.13 32.97
N PHE A 429 -6.77 9.75 32.11
CA PHE A 429 -7.04 9.04 30.86
C PHE A 429 -6.71 7.54 30.93
N GLY A 430 -5.75 7.13 31.77
CA GLY A 430 -5.32 5.72 31.87
C GLY A 430 -6.18 4.82 32.78
N GLY A 431 -7.14 5.37 33.53
CA GLY A 431 -7.99 4.58 34.44
C GLY A 431 -7.22 3.85 35.55
N ASP A 432 -7.84 2.83 36.16
CA ASP A 432 -7.28 2.03 37.27
C ASP A 432 -5.96 1.29 36.91
N GLU A 433 -5.57 1.19 35.64
CA GLU A 433 -4.33 0.51 35.21
C GLU A 433 -3.06 1.32 35.56
N LEU A 434 -3.15 2.63 35.76
CA LEU A 434 -2.02 3.48 36.18
C LEU A 434 -1.98 3.75 37.70
N GLU A 435 -2.98 3.33 38.47
CA GLU A 435 -3.01 3.51 39.94
C GLU A 435 -1.98 2.64 40.70
N GLY A 436 -1.33 1.68 40.02
CA GLY A 436 -0.34 0.77 40.62
C GLY A 436 1.13 1.14 40.43
N MET A 437 1.45 2.22 39.70
CA MET A 437 2.80 2.75 39.60
C MET A 437 3.05 3.75 40.73
N ASP A 438 2.93 3.28 41.97
CA ASP A 438 3.41 4.02 43.14
C ASP A 438 4.90 4.30 42.92
N MET A 439 5.25 5.59 42.94
CA MET A 439 6.63 6.04 42.87
C MET A 439 7.40 5.43 44.03
N ASP A 440 8.40 4.61 43.73
CA ASP A 440 9.43 4.27 44.70
C ASP A 440 10.16 5.58 45.06
N ASP A 441 9.79 6.15 46.20
CA ASP A 441 10.54 7.21 46.88
C ASP A 441 11.93 6.65 47.27
N GLU A 442 12.99 7.02 46.54
CA GLU A 442 14.38 7.01 47.04
C GLU A 442 15.07 8.37 46.88
#